data_AF-A0A075GWS5-F1
#
_entry.id   AF-A0A075GWS5-F1
#
_cell.length_a   1.000
_cell.length_b   1.000
_cell.length_c   1.000
_cell.angle_alpha   90.00
_cell.angle_beta   90.00
_cell.angle_gamma   90.00
#
_symmetry.space_group_name_H-M   'P 1'
#
loop_
_entity.id
_entity.type
_entity.pdbx_description
1 polymer ?
#
loop_
_entity_poly.entity_id
_entity_poly.type
_entity_poly.pdbx_seq_one_letter_code
_entity_poly.pdbx_strand_id
1 'polypeptide(L)' 'MVDELVDFSEHDPELADGIKWLDAQAQKKGITFYDMVFEVLYNHDINSKAQTWLKTRN' A
#
# COMPACT_ATOMS: atom_id res chain seq x y z
N MET A 1 2.56 -10.67 8.42
CA MET A 1 2.63 -9.38 9.17
C MET A 1 3.41 -8.37 8.35
N VAL A 2 3.38 -7.07 8.67
CA VAL A 2 4.20 -6.07 7.93
C VAL A 2 5.69 -6.39 8.03
N ASP A 3 6.12 -7.06 9.10
CA ASP A 3 7.47 -7.59 9.23
C ASP A 3 7.82 -8.59 8.11
N GLU A 4 6.86 -9.40 7.63
CA GLU A 4 7.07 -10.29 6.47
C GLU A 4 7.22 -9.51 5.16
N LEU A 5 6.58 -8.33 5.01
CA LEU A 5 6.78 -7.47 3.84
C LEU A 5 8.19 -6.87 3.82
N VAL A 6 8.73 -6.54 4.99
CA VAL A 6 10.10 -6.05 5.13
C VAL A 6 11.10 -7.17 4.80
N ASP A 7 10.90 -8.37 5.33
CA ASP A 7 11.75 -9.53 4.99
C ASP A 7 11.66 -9.90 3.50
N PHE A 8 10.47 -9.85 2.89
CA PHE A 8 10.31 -10.08 1.44
C PHE A 8 10.98 -9.01 0.59
N SER A 9 11.09 -7.78 1.08
CA SER A 9 11.72 -6.68 0.35
C SER A 9 13.24 -6.84 0.21
N GLU A 10 13.89 -7.67 1.04
CA GLU A 10 15.30 -8.03 0.83
C GLU A 10 15.51 -8.82 -0.47
N HIS A 11 14.47 -9.49 -0.97
CA HIS A 11 14.51 -10.33 -2.17
C HIS A 11 13.94 -9.64 -3.42
N ASP A 12 13.26 -8.51 -3.26
CA ASP A 12 12.67 -7.75 -4.35
C ASP A 12 13.02 -6.25 -4.21
N PRO A 13 13.95 -5.74 -5.05
CA PRO A 13 14.36 -4.34 -4.99
C PRO A 13 13.24 -3.36 -5.36
N GLU A 14 12.25 -3.75 -6.16
CA GLU A 14 11.10 -2.90 -6.48
C GLU A 14 10.17 -2.75 -5.26
N LEU A 15 9.96 -3.85 -4.53
CA LEU A 15 9.21 -3.85 -3.28
C LEU A 15 9.91 -3.01 -2.20
N ALA A 16 11.24 -3.11 -2.09
CA ALA A 16 12.03 -2.32 -1.14
C ALA A 16 11.92 -0.81 -1.39
N ASP A 17 11.97 -0.38 -2.65
CA ASP A 17 11.77 1.03 -3.00
C ASP A 17 10.34 1.49 -2.73
N GLY A 18 9.35 0.62 -2.96
CA GLY A 18 7.94 0.87 -2.58
C GLY A 18 7.77 1.06 -1.06
N ILE A 19 8.43 0.22 -0.24
CA ILE A 19 8.40 0.32 1.22
C ILE A 19 9.09 1.61 1.71
N LYS A 20 10.25 1.97 1.16
CA LYS A 20 10.92 3.24 1.50
C LYS A 20 10.07 4.45 1.15
N TRP A 21 9.38 4.39 0.00
CA TRP A 21 8.47 5.45 -0.39
C TRP A 21 7.28 5.56 0.56
N LEU A 22 6.68 4.44 0.96
CA LEU A 22 5.60 4.39 1.95
C LEU A 22 6.03 4.97 3.29
N ASP A 23 7.23 4.63 3.78
CA ASP A 23 7.76 5.18 5.04
C ASP A 23 7.97 6.69 4.96
N ALA A 24 8.50 7.19 3.85
CA ALA A 24 8.63 8.64 3.62
C ALA A 24 7.27 9.36 3.58
N GLN A 25 6.22 8.72 3.07
CA GLN A 25 4.85 9.27 3.12
C GLN A 25 4.25 9.21 4.52
N ALA A 26 4.47 8.12 5.26
CA ALA A 26 4.01 7.96 6.62
C ALA A 26 4.60 9.05 7.53
N GLN A 27 5.92 9.29 7.42
CA GLN A 27 6.61 10.36 8.15
C GLN A 27 6.08 11.76 7.79
N LYS A 28 5.81 12.04 6.51
CA LYS A 28 5.21 13.31 6.08
C LYS A 28 3.82 13.55 6.64
N LYS A 29 3.02 12.50 6.77
CA LYS A 29 1.67 12.55 7.34
C LYS A 29 1.65 12.48 8.87
N GLY A 30 2.76 12.12 9.51
CA GLY A 30 2.84 11.92 10.96
C GLY A 30 2.07 10.70 11.45
N ILE A 31 1.86 9.71 10.58
CA ILE A 31 1.17 8.44 10.91
C ILE A 31 2.16 7.29 10.94
N THR A 32 1.75 6.15 11.50
CA THR A 32 2.61 4.98 11.51
C THR A 32 2.73 4.38 10.10
N PHE A 33 3.84 3.70 9.83
CA PHE A 33 4.03 2.96 8.59
C PHE A 33 2.88 1.96 8.32
N TYR A 34 2.42 1.29 9.39
CA TYR A 34 1.28 0.38 9.35
C TYR A 34 0.00 1.05 8.86
N ASP A 35 -0.32 2.24 9.38
CA ASP A 35 -1.49 3.01 8.96
C ASP A 35 -1.38 3.45 7.49
N MET A 36 -0.17 3.82 7.05
CA MET A 36 0.09 4.21 5.67
C MET A 36 -0.07 3.04 4.69
N VAL A 37 0.44 1.86 5.04
CA VAL A 37 0.22 0.62 4.26
C VAL A 37 -1.28 0.32 4.17
N PHE A 38 -2.00 0.44 5.29
CA PHE A 38 -3.43 0.19 5.33
C PHE A 38 -4.21 1.18 4.46
N GLU A 39 -3.89 2.48 4.50
CA GLU A 39 -4.49 3.51 3.63
C GLU A 39 -4.31 3.18 2.15
N VAL A 40 -3.11 2.74 1.75
CA VAL A 40 -2.81 2.43 0.34
C VAL A 40 -3.56 1.20 -0.12
N LEU A 41 -3.54 0.13 0.68
CA LEU A 41 -4.30 -1.09 0.40
C LEU A 41 -5.80 -0.81 0.31
N TYR A 42 -6.32 -0.02 1.25
CA TYR A 42 -7.73 0.33 1.31
C TYR A 42 -8.16 1.22 0.13
N ASN A 43 -7.36 2.23 -0.23
CA ASN A 43 -7.63 3.06 -1.41
C ASN A 43 -7.58 2.25 -2.70
N HIS A 44 -6.67 1.28 -2.81
CA HIS A 44 -6.60 0.41 -3.98
C HIS A 44 -7.82 -0.51 -4.07
N ASP A 45 -8.24 -1.12 -2.95
CA ASP A 45 -9.42 -1.98 -2.89
C ASP A 45 -10.72 -1.21 -3.20
N ILE A 46 -10.90 0.00 -2.66
CA ILE A 46 -12.04 0.87 -2.99
C ILE A 46 -12.05 1.21 -4.47
N ASN A 47 -10.90 1.60 -5.05
CA ASN A 47 -10.84 1.93 -6.47
C ASN A 47 -11.11 0.71 -7.35
N SER A 48 -10.62 -0.47 -6.98
CA SER A 48 -10.87 -1.72 -7.70
C SER A 48 -12.36 -2.10 -7.64
N LYS A 49 -12.98 -2.01 -6.46
CA LYS A 49 -14.42 -2.23 -6.27
C LYS A 49 -15.26 -1.21 -7.02
N ALA A 50 -14.88 0.06 -7.00
CA ALA A 50 -15.54 1.12 -7.75
C ALA A 50 -15.46 0.90 -9.26
N GLN A 51 -14.28 0.51 -9.79
CA GLN A 51 -14.13 0.15 -11.20
C GLN A 51 -14.94 -1.09 -11.58
N THR A 52 -14.98 -2.10 -10.71
CA THR A 52 -15.77 -3.32 -10.93
C THR A 52 -17.26 -3.01 -10.97
N TRP A 53 -17.73 -2.17 -10.05
CA TRP A 53 -19.11 -1.71 -10.00
C TRP A 53 -19.52 -0.85 -11.20
N LEU A 54 -18.63 0.05 -11.65
CA LEU A 54 -18.84 0.81 -12.89
C LEU A 54 -18.95 -0.11 -14.12
N LYS A 55 -18.13 -1.16 -14.18
CA LYS A 55 -18.15 -2.13 -15.30
C LYS A 55 -19.35 -3.08 -15.28
N THR A 56 -19.91 -3.40 -14.13
CA THR A 56 -21.12 -4.26 -14.01
C THR A 56 -22.43 -3.51 -14.20
N ARG A 57 -22.38 -2.19 -14.35
CA ARG A 57 -23.55 -1.32 -14.62
C ARG A 57 -23.78 -1.03 -16.11
N ASN A 58 -22.86 -1.43 -16.99
CA ASN A 58 -23.04 -1.46 -18.45
C ASN A 58 -23.37 -2.88 -18.92
#